data_AF-L8GVN9-F1
#
_entry.id   AF-L8GVN9-F1
#
_cell.length_a   1.000
_cell.length_b   1.000
_cell.length_c   1.000
_cell.angle_alpha   90.00
_cell.angle_beta   90.00
_cell.angle_gamma   90.00
#
_symmetry.space_group_name_H-M   'P 1'
#
loop_
_entity.id
_entity.type
_entity.pdbx_description
1 polymer ?
#
loop_
_entity_poly.entity_id
_entity_poly.type
_entity_poly.pdbx_seq_one_letter_code
_entity_poly.pdbx_strand_id
1 'polypeptide(L)'
;MNASDLATFEALSEKLYTSNQAQDREQAGRLLHLFVQPPAKLDFSLLTQAQFVLDHSSSRYALVLAATALSKVIGDHWPALPSQTRLGLRTYLLNLMGTKGTTLDDFVAIALVKLVCLVLKLSWMENAEQTKEIMQRLGQCLCHIATWACASWVTW
;
A
#
# COMPACT_ATOMS: atom_id res chain seq x y z
N MET A 1 -5.82 -12.73 8.89
CA MET A 1 -7.03 -11.89 8.96
C MET A 1 -8.13 -12.64 8.22
N ASN A 2 -9.33 -12.75 8.79
CA ASN A 2 -10.50 -13.34 8.13
C ASN A 2 -11.48 -12.24 7.65
N ALA A 3 -12.62 -12.62 7.06
CA ALA A 3 -13.61 -11.66 6.54
C ALA A 3 -14.26 -10.79 7.64
N SER A 4 -14.50 -11.34 8.83
CA SER A 4 -15.05 -10.60 9.97
C SER A 4 -14.06 -9.58 10.52
N ASP A 5 -12.78 -9.97 10.62
CA ASP A 5 -11.70 -9.08 11.02
C ASP A 5 -11.54 -7.94 10.01
N LEU A 6 -11.65 -8.24 8.70
CA LEU A 6 -11.58 -7.24 7.63
C LEU A 6 -12.71 -6.21 7.74
N ALA A 7 -13.96 -6.63 7.91
CA ALA A 7 -15.09 -5.71 8.06
C ALA A 7 -14.91 -4.79 9.27
N THR A 8 -14.38 -5.34 10.37
CA THR A 8 -14.05 -4.55 11.57
C THR A 8 -12.94 -3.55 11.28
N PHE A 9 -11.88 -3.97 10.60
CA PHE A 9 -10.78 -3.11 10.18
C PHE A 9 -11.25 -1.97 9.29
N GLU A 10 -12.14 -2.23 8.34
CA GLU A 10 -12.71 -1.23 7.44
C GLU A 10 -13.54 -0.19 8.20
N ALA A 11 -14.42 -0.63 9.10
CA ALA A 11 -15.25 0.26 9.91
C ALA A 11 -14.41 1.14 10.86
N LEU A 12 -13.36 0.58 11.46
CA LEU A 12 -12.44 1.33 12.31
C LEU A 12 -11.60 2.32 11.49
N SER A 13 -11.15 1.92 10.30
CA SER A 13 -10.37 2.78 9.40
C SER A 13 -11.21 3.98 8.96
N GLU A 14 -12.48 3.76 8.60
CA GLU A 14 -13.39 4.85 8.26
C GLU A 14 -13.58 5.80 9.44
N LYS A 15 -13.90 5.29 10.63
CA LYS A 15 -14.04 6.11 11.85
C LYS A 15 -12.81 6.94 12.15
N LEU A 16 -11.61 6.38 11.94
CA LEU A 16 -10.33 7.06 12.17
C LEU A 16 -10.22 8.36 11.35
N TYR A 17 -10.73 8.37 10.11
CA TYR A 17 -10.63 9.53 9.21
C TYR A 17 -11.87 10.41 9.18
N THR A 18 -13.07 9.87 9.46
CA THR A 18 -14.34 10.59 9.24
C THR A 18 -15.09 10.98 10.51
N SER A 19 -14.81 10.37 11.67
CA SER A 19 -15.57 10.69 12.89
C SER A 19 -15.32 12.13 13.33
N ASN A 20 -16.40 12.84 13.67
CA ASN A 20 -16.34 14.18 14.24
C ASN A 20 -15.88 14.17 15.71
N GLN A 21 -16.04 13.04 16.42
CA GLN A 21 -15.65 12.92 17.83
C GLN A 21 -14.20 12.48 17.97
N ALA A 22 -13.41 13.24 18.73
CA ALA A 22 -11.99 12.91 18.97
C ALA A 22 -11.82 11.56 19.66
N GLN A 23 -12.69 11.24 20.62
CA GLN A 23 -12.67 9.98 21.37
C GLN A 23 -12.81 8.75 20.46
N ASP A 24 -13.70 8.82 19.46
CA ASP A 24 -13.89 7.74 18.49
C ASP A 24 -12.65 7.51 17.63
N ARG A 25 -12.04 8.61 17.15
CA ARG A 25 -10.81 8.55 16.33
C ARG A 25 -9.66 7.97 17.14
N GLU A 26 -9.51 8.37 18.40
CA GLU A 26 -8.49 7.81 19.29
C GLU A 26 -8.72 6.33 19.58
N GLN A 27 -9.97 5.91 19.83
CA GLN A 27 -10.28 4.51 20.05
C GLN A 27 -10.00 3.67 18.81
N ALA A 28 -10.39 4.13 17.63
CA ALA A 28 -10.05 3.48 16.37
C ALA A 28 -8.53 3.39 16.18
N GLY A 29 -7.81 4.48 16.46
CA GLY A 29 -6.35 4.52 16.38
C GLY A 29 -5.67 3.54 17.33
N ARG A 30 -6.18 3.38 18.56
CA ARG A 30 -5.67 2.38 19.52
C ARG A 30 -5.91 0.95 19.04
N LEU A 31 -7.10 0.65 18.52
CA LEU A 31 -7.43 -0.68 18.01
C LEU A 31 -6.62 -1.02 16.74
N LEU A 32 -6.34 -0.02 15.91
CA LEU A 32 -5.54 -0.14 14.69
C LEU A 32 -4.06 0.23 14.89
N HIS A 33 -3.55 0.18 16.13
CA HIS A 33 -2.23 0.74 16.46
C HIS A 33 -1.10 0.18 15.61
N LEU A 34 -1.13 -1.13 15.25
CA LEU A 34 -0.12 -1.75 14.39
C LEU A 34 0.00 -1.06 13.01
N PHE A 35 -1.10 -0.54 12.49
CA PHE A 35 -1.12 0.14 11.19
C PHE A 35 -0.86 1.64 11.32
N VAL A 36 -1.39 2.28 12.37
CA VAL A 36 -1.21 3.71 12.60
C VAL A 36 0.22 4.04 13.05
N GLN A 37 0.78 3.18 13.91
CA GLN A 37 2.13 3.29 14.44
C GLN A 37 2.82 1.92 14.36
N PRO A 38 3.31 1.53 13.16
CA PRO A 38 4.10 0.32 12.99
C PRO A 38 5.25 0.26 14.01
N PRO A 39 5.47 -0.91 14.63
CA PRO A 39 6.50 -1.08 15.65
C PRO A 39 7.90 -0.83 15.09
N ALA A 40 8.83 -0.40 15.95
CA ALA A 40 10.22 -0.17 15.57
C ALA A 40 11.01 -1.45 15.23
N LYS A 41 10.45 -2.62 15.54
CA LYS A 41 10.97 -3.92 15.13
C LYS A 41 10.12 -4.44 13.97
N LEU A 42 10.77 -5.09 13.02
CA LEU A 42 10.09 -5.74 11.91
C LEU A 42 9.08 -6.77 12.42
N ASP A 43 7.82 -6.58 12.02
CA ASP A 43 6.73 -7.52 12.28
C ASP A 43 6.17 -8.03 10.94
N PHE A 44 6.41 -9.32 10.65
CA PHE A 44 5.91 -9.98 9.44
C PHE A 44 4.38 -10.15 9.43
N SER A 45 3.73 -10.11 10.60
CA SER A 45 2.27 -10.17 10.68
C SER A 45 1.64 -8.91 10.10
N LEU A 46 2.27 -7.73 10.29
CA LEU A 46 1.81 -6.47 9.70
C LEU A 46 1.94 -6.46 8.18
N LEU A 47 3.06 -6.97 7.64
CA LEU A 47 3.23 -7.15 6.18
C LEU A 47 2.09 -8.00 5.61
N THR A 48 1.84 -9.16 6.22
CA THR A 48 0.85 -10.13 5.73
C THR A 48 -0.58 -9.59 5.86
N GLN A 49 -0.90 -8.91 6.96
CA GLN A 49 -2.21 -8.29 7.16
C GLN A 49 -2.45 -7.11 6.21
N ALA A 50 -1.44 -6.26 5.98
CA ALA A 50 -1.55 -5.15 5.04
C ALA A 50 -1.77 -5.65 3.60
N GLN A 51 -1.05 -6.69 3.17
CA GLN A 51 -1.30 -7.33 1.86
C GLN A 51 -2.71 -7.90 1.78
N PHE A 52 -3.19 -8.57 2.84
CA PHE A 52 -4.57 -9.06 2.86
C PHE A 52 -5.60 -7.93 2.72
N VAL A 53 -5.44 -6.81 3.43
CA VAL A 53 -6.33 -5.64 3.27
C VAL A 53 -6.30 -5.12 1.83
N LEU A 54 -5.11 -4.94 1.27
CA LEU A 54 -4.95 -4.45 -0.10
C LEU A 54 -5.59 -5.36 -1.15
N ASP A 55 -5.62 -6.67 -0.90
CA ASP A 55 -6.20 -7.66 -1.81
C ASP A 55 -7.73 -7.74 -1.71
N HIS A 56 -8.30 -7.60 -0.51
CA HIS A 56 -9.71 -7.92 -0.26
C HIS A 56 -10.60 -6.72 0.06
N SER A 57 -10.02 -5.60 0.49
CA SER A 57 -10.81 -4.42 0.88
C SER A 57 -11.27 -3.60 -0.33
N SER A 58 -12.49 -3.09 -0.25
CA SER A 58 -13.00 -2.02 -1.11
C SER A 58 -13.08 -0.67 -0.38
N SER A 59 -12.75 -0.61 0.91
CA SER A 59 -12.76 0.62 1.69
C SER A 59 -11.53 1.46 1.38
N ARG A 60 -11.75 2.65 0.81
CA ARG A 60 -10.72 3.64 0.51
C ARG A 60 -9.81 3.96 1.71
N TYR A 61 -10.39 4.04 2.91
CA TYR A 61 -9.65 4.36 4.14
C TYR A 61 -8.80 3.18 4.62
N ALA A 62 -9.33 1.97 4.51
CA ALA A 62 -8.58 0.75 4.85
C ALA A 62 -7.40 0.56 3.88
N LEU A 63 -7.62 0.76 2.57
CA LEU A 63 -6.58 0.67 1.55
C LEU A 63 -5.46 1.68 1.78
N VAL A 64 -5.79 2.93 2.08
CA VAL A 64 -4.77 3.96 2.38
C VAL A 64 -4.02 3.66 3.67
N LEU A 65 -4.71 3.23 4.72
CA LEU A 65 -4.08 2.88 5.98
C LEU A 65 -3.10 1.71 5.81
N ALA A 66 -3.51 0.66 5.09
CA ALA A 66 -2.67 -0.49 4.77
C ALA A 66 -1.45 -0.10 3.90
N ALA A 67 -1.66 0.68 2.83
CA ALA A 67 -0.57 1.15 1.98
C ALA A 67 0.44 2.02 2.73
N THR A 68 -0.04 2.88 3.64
CA THR A 68 0.79 3.77 4.45
C THR A 68 1.59 2.98 5.48
N ALA A 69 0.96 2.04 6.20
CA ALA A 69 1.62 1.17 7.14
C ALA A 69 2.71 0.32 6.47
N LEU A 70 2.38 -0.26 5.31
CA LEU A 70 3.30 -1.07 4.53
C LEU A 70 4.50 -0.25 4.02
N SER A 71 4.25 0.99 3.56
CA SER A 71 5.32 1.92 3.16
C SER A 71 6.29 2.19 4.31
N LYS A 72 5.77 2.40 5.51
CA LYS A 72 6.61 2.65 6.68
C LYS A 72 7.46 1.44 7.06
N VAL A 73 6.85 0.25 7.18
CA VAL A 73 7.58 -0.99 7.50
C VAL A 73 8.66 -1.29 6.47
N ILE A 74 8.34 -1.17 5.19
CA ILE A 74 9.30 -1.38 4.11
C ILE A 74 10.42 -0.35 4.19
N GLY A 75 10.09 0.94 4.30
CA GLY A 75 11.08 2.01 4.38
C GLY A 75 12.06 1.83 5.53
N ASP A 76 11.55 1.49 6.72
CA ASP A 76 12.34 1.40 7.95
C ASP A 76 13.16 0.10 8.02
N HIS A 77 12.72 -0.97 7.37
CA HIS A 77 13.28 -2.32 7.56
C HIS A 77 13.71 -3.05 6.30
N TRP A 78 13.76 -2.37 5.15
CA TRP A 78 14.09 -2.99 3.86
C TRP A 78 15.34 -3.89 3.88
N PRO A 79 16.50 -3.47 4.43
CA PRO A 79 17.68 -4.32 4.43
C PRO A 79 17.55 -5.57 5.29
N ALA A 80 16.66 -5.55 6.29
CA ALA A 80 16.38 -6.66 7.19
C ALA A 80 15.36 -7.65 6.60
N LEU A 81 14.67 -7.29 5.51
CA LEU A 81 13.76 -8.20 4.82
C LEU A 81 14.56 -9.28 4.08
N PRO A 82 14.13 -10.55 4.15
CA PRO A 82 14.71 -11.62 3.33
C PRO A 82 14.64 -11.28 1.84
N SER A 83 15.67 -11.66 1.08
CA SER A 83 15.74 -11.39 -0.36
C SER A 83 14.49 -11.87 -1.12
N GLN A 84 13.99 -13.05 -0.77
CA GLN A 84 12.76 -13.61 -1.36
C GLN A 84 11.52 -12.77 -1.05
N THR A 85 11.42 -12.23 0.16
CA THR A 85 10.33 -11.33 0.57
C THR A 85 10.37 -10.03 -0.23
N ARG A 86 11.57 -9.43 -0.42
CA ARG A 86 11.75 -8.23 -1.24
C ARG A 86 11.34 -8.47 -2.69
N LEU A 87 11.75 -9.61 -3.27
CA LEU A 87 11.34 -10.03 -4.61
C LEU A 87 9.82 -10.19 -4.71
N GLY A 88 9.20 -10.87 -3.73
CA GLY A 88 7.76 -11.04 -3.64
C GLY A 88 7.01 -9.72 -3.58
N LEU A 89 7.45 -8.78 -2.75
CA LEU A 89 6.85 -7.45 -2.60
C LEU A 89 6.87 -6.65 -3.91
N ARG A 90 7.98 -6.68 -4.65
CA ARG A 90 8.09 -6.01 -5.97
C ARG A 90 7.03 -6.54 -6.93
N THR A 91 7.00 -7.85 -7.13
CA THR A 91 6.07 -8.49 -8.06
C THR A 91 4.63 -8.28 -7.63
N TYR A 92 4.35 -8.41 -6.34
CA TYR A 92 3.03 -8.20 -5.75
C TYR A 92 2.50 -6.79 -6.03
N LEU A 93 3.26 -5.75 -5.70
CA LEU A 93 2.79 -4.37 -5.82
C LEU A 93 2.60 -3.93 -7.28
N LEU A 94 3.45 -4.41 -8.19
CA LEU A 94 3.29 -4.16 -9.62
C LEU A 94 2.01 -4.81 -10.15
N ASN A 95 1.76 -6.06 -9.77
CA ASN A 95 0.54 -6.76 -10.17
C ASN A 95 -0.69 -6.07 -9.57
N LEU A 96 -0.65 -5.68 -8.29
CA LEU A 96 -1.74 -4.96 -7.62
C LEU A 96 -2.11 -3.67 -8.36
N MET A 97 -1.12 -2.85 -8.74
CA MET A 97 -1.38 -1.65 -9.55
C MET A 97 -1.95 -1.98 -10.93
N GLY A 98 -1.43 -3.01 -11.59
CA GLY A 98 -1.94 -3.43 -12.91
C GLY A 98 -3.39 -3.91 -12.87
N THR A 99 -3.81 -4.55 -11.78
CA THR A 99 -5.17 -5.12 -11.65
C THR A 99 -6.19 -4.14 -11.07
N LYS A 100 -5.79 -3.31 -10.10
CA LYS A 100 -6.71 -2.43 -9.35
C LYS A 100 -6.58 -0.95 -9.70
N GLY A 101 -5.49 -0.53 -10.34
CA GLY A 101 -5.13 0.89 -10.48
C GLY A 101 -6.22 1.76 -11.11
N THR A 102 -6.98 1.23 -12.08
CA THR A 102 -8.02 1.97 -12.80
C THR A 102 -9.35 2.10 -12.06
N THR A 103 -9.52 1.42 -10.91
CA THR A 103 -10.79 1.42 -10.16
C THR A 103 -10.68 2.12 -8.81
N LEU A 104 -9.51 2.67 -8.49
CA LEU A 104 -9.24 3.28 -7.19
C LEU A 104 -9.51 4.78 -7.21
N ASP A 105 -10.01 5.29 -6.09
CA ASP A 105 -10.09 6.73 -5.86
C ASP A 105 -8.69 7.36 -5.92
N ASP A 106 -8.59 8.59 -6.44
CA ASP A 106 -7.31 9.29 -6.69
C ASP A 106 -6.36 9.26 -5.49
N PHE A 107 -6.87 9.54 -4.29
CA PHE A 107 -6.04 9.59 -3.08
C PHE A 107 -5.52 8.20 -2.66
N VAL A 108 -6.28 7.13 -2.95
CA VAL A 108 -5.85 5.74 -2.72
C VAL A 108 -4.78 5.37 -3.75
N ALA A 109 -4.98 5.75 -5.01
CA ALA A 109 -4.00 5.55 -6.08
C ALA A 109 -2.67 6.25 -5.74
N ILE A 110 -2.70 7.49 -5.24
CA ILE A 110 -1.50 8.22 -4.80
C ILE A 110 -0.76 7.46 -3.69
N ALA A 111 -1.47 6.90 -2.71
CA ALA A 111 -0.84 6.14 -1.62
C ALA A 111 -0.14 4.87 -2.14
N LEU A 112 -0.78 4.13 -3.06
CA LEU A 112 -0.18 2.96 -3.69
C LEU A 112 1.00 3.30 -4.60
N VAL A 113 0.89 4.36 -5.39
CA VAL A 113 2.00 4.83 -6.23
C VAL A 113 3.20 5.18 -5.36
N LYS A 114 3.02 5.89 -4.25
CA LYS A 114 4.10 6.20 -3.29
C LYS A 114 4.77 4.93 -2.75
N LEU A 115 3.97 3.94 -2.35
CA LEU A 115 4.45 2.65 -1.90
C LEU A 115 5.28 1.94 -2.98
N VAL A 116 4.79 1.90 -4.21
CA VAL A 116 5.54 1.30 -5.33
C VAL A 116 6.84 2.06 -5.57
N CYS A 117 6.79 3.38 -5.70
CA CYS A 117 7.99 4.22 -5.85
C CYS A 117 9.04 3.97 -4.76
N LEU A 118 8.61 3.79 -3.50
CA LEU A 118 9.50 3.44 -2.40
C LEU A 118 10.19 2.10 -2.63
N VAL A 119 9.44 1.04 -2.91
CA VAL A 119 10.00 -0.30 -3.14
C VAL A 119 11.01 -0.27 -4.28
N LEU A 120 10.75 0.50 -5.33
CA LEU A 120 11.62 0.60 -6.49
C LEU A 120 12.92 1.33 -6.20
N LYS A 121 12.81 2.47 -5.51
CA LYS A 121 13.97 3.23 -5.06
C LYS A 121 14.89 2.34 -4.21
N LEU A 122 14.33 1.60 -3.26
CA LEU A 122 15.09 0.72 -2.37
C LEU A 122 15.67 -0.49 -3.10
N SER A 123 14.95 -1.03 -4.08
CA SER A 123 15.43 -2.14 -4.91
C SER A 123 16.61 -1.75 -5.79
N TRP A 124 16.56 -0.55 -6.36
CA TRP A 124 17.65 0.00 -7.18
C TRP A 124 18.96 0.10 -6.40
N MET A 125 18.87 0.48 -5.12
CA MET A 125 20.04 0.63 -4.24
C MET A 125 20.70 -0.70 -3.88
N GLU A 126 20.01 -1.84 -4.02
CA GLU A 126 20.56 -3.17 -3.70
C GLU A 126 21.31 -3.80 -4.87
N ASN A 127 20.71 -3.79 -6.06
CA ASN A 127 21.31 -4.39 -7.24
C ASN A 127 20.74 -3.74 -8.52
N ALA A 128 21.56 -2.90 -9.16
CA ALA A 128 21.16 -2.13 -10.33
C ALA A 128 20.76 -3.00 -11.53
N GLU A 129 21.32 -4.20 -11.68
CA GLU A 129 20.99 -5.10 -12.80
C GLU A 129 19.60 -5.72 -12.67
N GLN A 130 19.25 -6.26 -11.49
CA GLN A 130 17.92 -6.81 -11.23
C GLN A 130 16.81 -5.74 -11.33
N THR A 131 17.16 -4.48 -11.11
CA THR A 131 16.17 -3.39 -11.12
C THR A 131 15.82 -2.91 -12.53
N LYS A 132 16.64 -3.22 -13.55
CA LYS A 132 16.34 -2.87 -14.95
C LYS A 132 15.04 -3.50 -15.46
N GLU A 133 14.83 -4.78 -15.17
CA GLU A 133 13.62 -5.50 -15.61
C GLU A 133 12.35 -4.97 -14.93
N ILE A 134 12.49 -4.61 -13.65
CA ILE A 134 11.41 -3.99 -12.88
C ILE A 134 11.07 -2.61 -13.47
N MET A 135 12.08 -1.77 -13.74
CA MET A 135 11.88 -0.45 -14.37
C MET A 135 11.23 -0.57 -15.76
N GLN A 136 11.54 -1.60 -16.52
CA GLN A 136 10.91 -1.84 -17.83
C GLN A 136 9.42 -2.19 -17.69
N ARG A 137 9.05 -3.05 -16.73
CA ARG A 137 7.65 -3.36 -16.40
C ARG A 137 6.89 -2.15 -15.87
N LEU A 138 7.56 -1.29 -15.12
CA LEU A 138 6.99 -0.03 -14.66
C LEU A 138 6.79 0.98 -15.75
N GLY A 139 7.73 1.11 -16.69
CA GLY A 139 7.54 1.96 -17.87
C GLY A 139 6.24 1.60 -18.57
N GLN A 140 5.95 0.30 -18.75
CA GLN A 140 4.70 -0.18 -19.32
C GLN A 140 3.48 0.17 -18.45
N CYS A 141 3.54 -0.06 -17.13
CA CYS A 141 2.44 0.25 -16.22
C CYS A 141 2.18 1.76 -16.09
N LEU A 142 3.23 2.58 -15.99
CA LEU A 142 3.15 4.04 -15.91
C LEU A 142 2.71 4.65 -17.24
N CYS A 143 3.07 4.09 -18.40
CA CYS A 143 2.49 4.50 -19.68
C CYS A 143 0.98 4.21 -19.72
N HIS A 144 0.54 3.07 -19.17
CA HIS A 144 -0.88 2.76 -19.04
C HIS A 144 -1.62 3.66 -18.04
N ILE A 145 -0.99 4.03 -16.91
CA ILE A 145 -1.57 4.94 -15.92
C ILE A 145 -1.55 6.39 -16.42
N ALA A 146 -0.50 6.82 -17.12
CA ALA A 146 -0.39 8.17 -17.69
C ALA A 146 -1.38 8.38 -18.84
N THR A 147 -1.62 7.36 -19.67
CA THR A 147 -2.71 7.39 -20.66
C THR A 147 -4.08 7.45 -19.99
N TRP A 148 -4.26 6.77 -18.86
CA TRP A 148 -5.47 6.86 -18.05
C TRP A 148 -5.66 8.25 -17.43
N ALA A 149 -4.63 8.80 -16.78
CA ALA A 149 -4.67 10.14 -16.19
C ALA A 149 -4.87 11.22 -17.25
N CYS A 150 -4.23 11.10 -18.43
CA CYS A 150 -4.50 12.00 -19.56
C CYS A 150 -5.93 11.84 -20.10
N ALA A 151 -6.49 10.64 -20.13
CA ALA A 151 -7.88 10.43 -20.54
C ALA A 151 -8.88 11.05 -19.56
N SER A 152 -8.61 10.98 -18.25
CA SER A 152 -9.45 11.59 -17.21
C SER A 152 -9.42 13.13 -17.19
N TRP A 153 -8.32 13.74 -17.66
CA TRP A 153 -8.16 15.20 -17.76
C TRP A 153 -8.77 15.81 -19.04
N VAL A 154 -9.11 15.01 -20.05
CA VAL A 154 -9.74 15.48 -21.30
C VAL A 154 -11.27 15.42 -21.24
N THR A 155 -11.84 14.88 -20.17
CA THR A 155 -13.30 14.79 -19.96
C THR A 155 -13.88 15.87 -19.03
N TRP A 156 -13.14 16.96 -18.76
CA TRP A 156 -13.64 18.17 -18.08
C TRP A 156 -13.28 19.43 -18.88
#